data_AF-A0A7J2Q0A3-F1
#
_entry.id   AF-A0A7J2Q0A3-F1
#
_cell.length_a   1.000
_cell.length_b   1.000
_cell.length_c   1.000
_cell.angle_alpha   90.00
_cell.angle_beta   90.00
_cell.angle_gamma   90.00
#
_symmetry.space_group_name_H-M   'P 1'
#
loop_
_entity.id
_entity.type
_entity.pdbx_description
1 polymer ?
#
loop_
_entity_poly.entity_id
_entity_poly.type
_entity_poly.pdbx_seq_one_letter_code
_entity_poly.pdbx_strand_id
1 'polypeptide(L)'
;MKDHPITIGFDDAAFNLKSKVRNTHLIGVVCQGIRMVNVVQADIEIDGNDATEKLIGLVKQNEEHVQYILTHTITFGGFNFIDLERIFNEVKKPIIAVNDREVNIEAVSNALIKNFPKSYKNKLQHVINSGNLYKTDIKTAGGISNI
;
A
#
# COMPACT_ATOMS: atom_id res chain seq x y z
N MET A 1 15.36 -14.77 -21.47
CA MET A 1 14.66 -14.50 -20.19
C MET A 1 14.28 -13.04 -20.22
N LYS A 2 13.08 -12.62 -19.81
CA LYS A 2 12.74 -11.18 -19.74
C LYS A 2 13.68 -10.55 -18.69
N ASP A 3 14.52 -9.60 -19.07
CA ASP A 3 15.63 -9.08 -18.24
C ASP A 3 15.18 -8.34 -16.97
N HIS A 4 13.89 -8.02 -16.86
CA HIS A 4 13.32 -7.29 -15.73
C HIS A 4 12.05 -7.94 -15.23
N PRO A 5 11.83 -7.94 -13.90
CA PRO A 5 10.62 -8.49 -13.32
C PRO A 5 9.40 -7.66 -13.70
N ILE A 6 8.23 -8.33 -13.71
CA ILE A 6 6.95 -7.64 -13.83
C ILE A 6 6.40 -7.43 -12.41
N THR A 7 6.15 -6.18 -12.08
CA THR A 7 5.71 -5.73 -10.76
C THR A 7 4.41 -4.96 -10.87
N ILE A 8 3.68 -4.87 -9.75
CA ILE A 8 2.57 -3.93 -9.62
C ILE A 8 2.83 -3.04 -8.42
N GLY A 9 2.85 -1.72 -8.65
CA GLY A 9 2.94 -0.70 -7.61
C GLY A 9 1.58 -0.08 -7.33
N PHE A 10 1.23 0.13 -6.06
CA PHE A 10 -0.01 0.79 -5.67
C PHE A 10 0.22 2.10 -4.93
N ASP A 11 -0.63 3.07 -5.25
CA ASP A 11 -0.77 4.35 -4.54
C ASP A 11 -2.24 4.82 -4.65
N ASP A 12 -2.64 5.79 -3.81
CA ASP A 12 -3.98 6.38 -3.86
C ASP A 12 -4.00 7.82 -4.36
N ALA A 13 -5.12 8.20 -4.99
CA ALA A 13 -5.32 9.55 -5.47
C ALA A 13 -5.53 10.53 -4.31
N ALA A 14 -5.07 11.77 -4.49
CA ALA A 14 -5.32 12.84 -3.53
C ALA A 14 -6.82 13.09 -3.35
N PHE A 15 -7.24 13.32 -2.10
CA PHE A 15 -8.64 13.59 -1.75
C PHE A 15 -8.75 14.74 -0.75
N ASN A 16 -9.93 15.36 -0.68
CA ASN A 16 -10.19 16.48 0.23
C ASN A 16 -11.12 16.05 1.37
N LEU A 17 -10.57 16.00 2.58
CA LEU A 17 -11.28 15.67 3.82
C LEU A 17 -12.45 16.61 4.14
N LYS A 18 -12.48 17.83 3.59
CA LYS A 18 -13.57 18.80 3.79
C LYS A 18 -14.71 18.63 2.78
N SER A 19 -14.51 17.80 1.76
CA SER A 19 -15.53 17.55 0.74
C SER A 19 -16.53 16.48 1.20
N LYS A 20 -17.67 16.36 0.51
CA LYS A 20 -18.63 15.27 0.75
C LYS A 20 -18.19 13.93 0.15
N VAL A 21 -17.07 13.91 -0.56
CA VAL A 21 -16.53 12.70 -1.21
C VAL A 21 -16.15 11.69 -0.13
N ARG A 22 -16.57 10.44 -0.31
CA ARG A 22 -16.33 9.34 0.63
C ARG A 22 -15.33 8.31 0.13
N ASN A 23 -14.98 8.37 -1.15
CA ASN A 23 -14.11 7.40 -1.79
C ASN A 23 -12.92 8.12 -2.43
N THR A 24 -11.78 7.44 -2.49
CA THR A 24 -10.67 7.82 -3.37
C THR A 24 -10.33 6.66 -4.30
N HIS A 25 -9.50 6.91 -5.29
CA HIS A 25 -9.04 5.87 -6.21
C HIS A 25 -7.78 5.22 -5.67
N LEU A 26 -7.81 3.89 -5.54
CA LEU A 26 -6.62 3.06 -5.43
C LEU A 26 -6.16 2.71 -6.84
N ILE A 27 -4.92 3.05 -7.19
CA ILE A 27 -4.36 2.89 -8.53
C ILE A 27 -3.21 1.89 -8.47
N GLY A 28 -3.27 0.86 -9.30
CA GLY A 28 -2.20 -0.11 -9.50
C GLY A 28 -1.55 0.07 -10.86
N VAL A 29 -0.22 0.30 -10.90
CA VAL A 29 0.54 0.41 -12.15
C VAL A 29 1.40 -0.84 -12.31
N VAL A 30 1.16 -1.59 -13.39
CA VAL A 30 1.94 -2.78 -13.75
C VAL A 30 3.11 -2.36 -14.61
N CYS A 31 4.32 -2.66 -14.16
CA CYS A 31 5.56 -2.31 -14.86
C CYS A 31 6.40 -3.55 -15.16
N GLN A 32 7.07 -3.55 -16.30
CA GLN A 32 8.20 -4.44 -16.57
C GLN A 32 9.48 -3.60 -16.54
N GLY A 33 10.24 -3.69 -15.45
CA GLY A 33 11.29 -2.71 -15.17
C GLY A 33 10.68 -1.30 -15.06
N ILE A 34 11.13 -0.35 -15.88
CA ILE A 34 10.59 1.02 -15.93
C ILE A 34 9.45 1.21 -16.93
N ARG A 35 9.13 0.18 -17.73
CA ARG A 35 8.10 0.27 -18.76
C ARG A 35 6.74 -0.03 -18.14
N MET A 36 5.83 0.93 -18.18
CA MET A 36 4.43 0.72 -17.86
C MET A 36 3.78 -0.22 -18.89
N VAL A 37 3.12 -1.25 -18.41
CA VAL A 37 2.45 -2.30 -19.22
C VAL A 37 0.94 -2.20 -19.09
N ASN A 38 0.43 -1.92 -17.89
CA ASN A 38 -1.00 -1.83 -17.61
C ASN A 38 -1.27 -0.88 -16.43
N VAL A 39 -2.49 -0.37 -16.33
CA VAL A 39 -2.98 0.39 -15.17
C VAL A 39 -4.34 -0.18 -14.78
N VAL A 40 -4.51 -0.47 -13.49
CA VAL A 40 -5.76 -0.94 -12.91
C VAL A 40 -6.19 0.01 -11.80
N GLN A 41 -7.49 0.12 -11.54
CA GLN A 41 -8.01 1.01 -10.51
C GLN A 41 -9.26 0.43 -9.84
N ALA A 42 -9.47 0.82 -8.59
CA ALA A 42 -10.72 0.61 -7.86
C ALA A 42 -10.99 1.81 -6.95
N ASP A 43 -12.26 2.02 -6.63
CA ASP A 43 -12.64 2.93 -5.55
C ASP A 43 -12.45 2.24 -4.20
N ILE A 44 -11.85 2.96 -3.26
CA ILE A 44 -11.73 2.60 -1.84
C ILE A 44 -12.39 3.66 -0.97
N GLU A 45 -12.90 3.27 0.18
CA GLU A 45 -13.45 4.21 1.16
C GLU A 45 -12.32 5.01 1.85
N ILE A 46 -12.50 6.33 1.98
CA ILE A 46 -11.62 7.18 2.78
C ILE A 46 -11.77 6.78 4.25
N ASP A 47 -10.65 6.51 4.91
CA ASP A 47 -10.58 6.01 6.29
C ASP A 47 -11.30 4.67 6.54
N GLY A 48 -11.67 3.97 5.47
CA GLY A 48 -12.44 2.73 5.47
C GLY A 48 -11.64 1.49 5.89
N ASN A 49 -12.11 0.32 5.46
CA ASN A 49 -11.44 -0.97 5.71
C ASN A 49 -11.47 -1.91 4.48
N ASP A 50 -11.76 -1.39 3.30
CA ASP A 50 -11.90 -2.16 2.06
C ASP A 50 -10.62 -2.21 1.20
N ALA A 51 -9.56 -1.48 1.56
CA ALA A 51 -8.34 -1.39 0.74
C ALA A 51 -7.70 -2.76 0.47
N THR A 52 -7.68 -3.66 1.47
CA THR A 52 -7.14 -5.01 1.32
C THR A 52 -7.86 -5.80 0.23
N GLU A 53 -9.20 -5.80 0.26
CA GLU A 53 -10.01 -6.56 -0.70
C GLU A 53 -9.86 -5.98 -2.12
N LYS A 54 -9.89 -4.65 -2.24
CA LYS A 54 -9.72 -3.98 -3.55
C LYS A 54 -8.34 -4.26 -4.14
N LEU A 55 -7.27 -4.17 -3.33
CA LEU A 55 -5.91 -4.46 -3.78
C LEU A 55 -5.79 -5.90 -4.29
N ILE A 56 -6.29 -6.88 -3.52
CA ILE A 56 -6.29 -8.29 -3.93
C ILE A 56 -7.01 -8.48 -5.27
N GLY A 57 -8.19 -7.87 -5.44
CA GLY A 57 -8.96 -7.92 -6.69
C GLY A 57 -8.19 -7.35 -7.87
N LEU A 58 -7.47 -6.24 -7.68
CA LEU A 58 -6.65 -5.59 -8.72
C LEU A 58 -5.42 -6.43 -9.09
N VAL A 59 -4.75 -7.05 -8.12
CA VAL A 59 -3.60 -7.92 -8.39
C VAL A 59 -4.04 -9.18 -9.15
N LYS A 60 -5.17 -9.78 -8.78
CA LYS A 60 -5.71 -10.99 -9.44
C LYS A 60 -5.96 -10.80 -10.94
N GLN A 61 -6.25 -9.58 -11.39
CA GLN A 61 -6.38 -9.26 -12.82
C GLN A 61 -5.07 -9.43 -13.61
N ASN A 62 -3.91 -9.43 -12.95
CA ASN A 62 -2.59 -9.50 -13.57
C ASN A 62 -1.69 -10.60 -12.92
N GLU A 63 -2.28 -11.53 -12.18
CA GLU A 63 -1.59 -12.47 -11.29
C GLU A 63 -0.60 -13.39 -12.01
N GLU A 64 -0.90 -13.80 -13.25
CA GLU A 64 -0.05 -14.67 -14.05
C GLU A 64 1.32 -14.04 -14.37
N HIS A 65 1.39 -12.72 -14.40
CA HIS A 65 2.59 -11.99 -14.83
C HIS A 65 3.28 -11.30 -13.67
N VAL A 66 2.53 -10.76 -12.72
CA VAL A 66 3.07 -10.07 -11.55
C VAL A 66 3.87 -11.05 -10.69
N GLN A 67 5.11 -10.66 -10.38
CA GLN A 67 6.01 -11.42 -9.53
C GLN A 67 5.99 -10.94 -8.08
N TYR A 68 5.84 -9.64 -7.86
CA TYR A 68 5.70 -9.04 -6.52
C TYR A 68 4.97 -7.69 -6.57
N ILE A 69 4.48 -7.29 -5.40
CA ILE A 69 3.66 -6.09 -5.17
C ILE A 69 4.51 -5.06 -4.40
N LEU A 70 4.41 -3.80 -4.79
CA LEU A 70 5.02 -2.67 -4.10
C LEU A 70 3.94 -1.69 -3.66
N THR A 71 4.09 -1.11 -2.47
CA THR A 71 3.25 0.00 -1.99
C THR A 71 4.13 1.07 -1.37
N HIS A 72 3.70 2.34 -1.38
CA HIS A 72 4.44 3.41 -0.68
C HIS A 72 4.23 3.35 0.84
N THR A 73 3.07 2.91 1.30
CA THR A 73 2.80 2.68 2.73
C THR A 73 1.88 1.47 2.92
N ILE A 74 1.51 1.17 4.16
CA ILE A 74 0.46 0.19 4.50
C ILE A 74 -0.94 0.80 4.63
N THR A 75 -1.11 2.07 4.27
CA THR A 75 -2.36 2.81 4.39
C THR A 75 -2.70 3.54 3.10
N PHE A 76 -3.96 3.49 2.70
CA PHE A 76 -4.49 4.24 1.56
C PHE A 76 -5.70 5.05 1.99
N GLY A 77 -6.05 6.09 1.24
CA GLY A 77 -7.26 6.88 1.53
C GLY A 77 -7.30 7.42 2.95
N GLY A 78 -6.13 7.76 3.53
CA GLY A 78 -6.00 8.09 4.95
C GLY A 78 -5.71 6.84 5.79
N PHE A 79 -6.66 6.44 6.64
CA PHE A 79 -6.49 5.31 7.58
C PHE A 79 -7.09 3.98 7.08
N ASN A 80 -7.19 3.76 5.77
CA ASN A 80 -7.65 2.48 5.21
C ASN A 80 -6.44 1.53 5.08
N PHE A 81 -6.23 0.71 6.11
CA PHE A 81 -5.06 -0.17 6.21
C PHE A 81 -5.18 -1.38 5.29
N ILE A 82 -4.04 -1.77 4.72
CA ILE A 82 -3.89 -3.07 4.09
C ILE A 82 -3.34 -4.11 5.06
N ASP A 83 -3.79 -5.34 4.90
CA ASP A 83 -3.27 -6.50 5.61
C ASP A 83 -2.29 -7.26 4.70
N LEU A 84 -0.99 -7.07 4.94
CA LEU A 84 0.09 -7.65 4.13
C LEU A 84 0.05 -9.18 4.15
N GLU A 85 -0.24 -9.77 5.30
CA GLU A 85 -0.30 -11.22 5.47
C GLU A 85 -1.48 -11.81 4.69
N ARG A 86 -2.66 -11.18 4.78
CA ARG A 86 -3.83 -11.58 4.01
C ARG A 86 -3.58 -11.47 2.50
N ILE A 87 -3.00 -10.36 2.04
CA ILE A 87 -2.67 -10.17 0.62
C ILE A 87 -1.72 -11.27 0.13
N PHE A 88 -0.63 -11.53 0.87
CA PHE A 88 0.29 -12.60 0.53
C PHE A 88 -0.41 -13.97 0.51
N ASN A 89 -1.26 -14.24 1.49
CA ASN A 89 -1.95 -15.52 1.59
C ASN A 89 -2.96 -15.76 0.46
N GLU A 90 -3.63 -14.71 -0.02
CA GLU A 90 -4.64 -14.83 -1.08
C GLU A 90 -4.06 -14.80 -2.50
N VAL A 91 -2.96 -14.08 -2.74
CA VAL A 91 -2.38 -13.90 -4.08
C VAL A 91 -1.06 -14.65 -4.27
N LYS A 92 -0.42 -15.10 -3.17
CA LYS A 92 0.88 -15.80 -3.19
C LYS A 92 2.00 -15.03 -3.90
N LYS A 93 1.90 -13.70 -3.91
CA LYS A 93 2.96 -12.79 -4.40
C LYS A 93 3.56 -12.04 -3.23
N PRO A 94 4.90 -11.96 -3.11
CA PRO A 94 5.53 -11.11 -2.12
C PRO A 94 5.02 -9.66 -2.22
N ILE A 95 4.80 -9.03 -1.08
CA ILE A 95 4.41 -7.63 -0.97
C ILE A 95 5.41 -6.89 -0.10
N ILE A 96 5.82 -5.71 -0.56
CA ILE A 96 6.79 -4.85 0.14
C ILE A 96 6.20 -3.45 0.22
N ALA A 97 6.02 -2.94 1.43
CA ALA A 97 5.72 -1.54 1.68
C ALA A 97 7.05 -0.77 1.82
N VAL A 98 7.25 0.25 0.98
CA VAL A 98 8.48 1.04 0.90
C VAL A 98 8.20 2.45 1.33
N ASN A 99 8.61 2.79 2.54
CA ASN A 99 8.43 4.12 3.10
C ASN A 99 9.68 4.95 2.81
N ASP A 100 9.52 6.21 2.41
CA ASP A 100 10.62 7.16 2.19
C ASP A 100 10.97 7.96 3.47
N ARG A 101 10.30 7.65 4.58
CA ARG A 101 10.44 8.31 5.89
C ARG A 101 10.30 7.31 7.03
N GLU A 102 11.01 7.59 8.11
CA GLU A 102 10.89 6.81 9.33
C GLU A 102 9.47 6.88 9.90
N VAL A 103 8.89 5.71 10.17
CA VAL A 103 7.54 5.58 10.71
C VAL A 103 7.56 5.90 12.20
N ASN A 104 6.87 6.97 12.59
CA ASN A 104 6.64 7.27 14.00
C ASN A 104 5.41 6.49 14.52
N ILE A 105 5.66 5.29 15.07
CA ILE A 105 4.61 4.39 15.58
C ILE A 105 3.78 5.02 16.71
N GLU A 106 4.39 5.86 17.55
CA GLU A 106 3.68 6.55 18.63
C GLU A 106 2.69 7.59 18.07
N ALA A 107 3.13 8.39 17.10
CA ALA A 107 2.28 9.35 16.41
C ALA A 107 1.10 8.66 15.69
N VAL A 108 1.37 7.54 15.01
CA VAL A 108 0.33 6.71 14.37
C VAL A 108 -0.67 6.21 15.40
N SER A 109 -0.19 5.66 16.52
CA SER A 109 -1.04 5.13 17.60
C SER A 109 -1.93 6.21 18.21
N ASN A 110 -1.37 7.40 18.48
CA ASN A 110 -2.10 8.54 19.02
C ASN A 110 -3.18 9.05 18.05
N ALA A 111 -2.85 9.13 16.75
CA ALA A 111 -3.82 9.50 15.73
C ALA A 111 -4.97 8.50 15.62
N LEU A 112 -4.67 7.19 15.69
CA LEU A 112 -5.68 6.13 15.67
C LEU A 112 -6.62 6.20 16.88
N ILE A 113 -6.07 6.36 18.09
CA ILE A 113 -6.87 6.48 19.32
C ILE A 113 -7.80 7.69 19.25
N LYS A 114 -7.30 8.83 18.75
CA LYS A 114 -8.06 10.08 18.63
C LYS A 114 -9.17 10.00 17.59
N ASN A 115 -8.86 9.48 16.40
CA ASN A 115 -9.78 9.52 15.26
C ASN A 115 -10.74 8.31 15.21
N PHE A 116 -10.33 7.17 15.77
CA PHE A 116 -11.09 5.91 15.72
C PHE A 116 -11.23 5.26 17.11
N PRO A 117 -11.76 5.96 18.13
CA PRO A 117 -11.76 5.47 19.52
C PRO A 117 -12.46 4.12 19.72
N LYS A 118 -13.35 3.73 18.80
CA LYS A 118 -14.06 2.43 18.84
C LYS A 118 -13.35 1.30 18.07
N SER A 119 -12.46 1.62 17.14
CA SER A 119 -11.85 0.63 16.22
C SER A 119 -10.33 0.74 16.12
N TYR A 120 -9.69 1.63 16.89
CA TYR A 120 -8.24 1.85 16.87
C TYR A 120 -7.45 0.57 17.13
N LYS A 121 -7.95 -0.34 17.98
CA LYS A 121 -7.30 -1.63 18.28
C LYS A 121 -7.15 -2.49 17.02
N ASN A 122 -8.20 -2.58 16.21
CA ASN A 122 -8.18 -3.34 14.96
C ASN A 122 -7.22 -2.69 13.95
N LYS A 123 -7.29 -1.36 13.81
CA LYS A 123 -6.38 -0.63 12.91
C LYS A 123 -4.91 -0.75 13.35
N LEU A 124 -4.64 -0.70 14.66
CA LEU A 124 -3.30 -0.89 15.21
C LEU A 124 -2.77 -2.32 14.98
N GLN A 125 -3.66 -3.32 14.98
CA GLN A 125 -3.26 -4.69 14.68
C GLN A 125 -2.70 -4.82 13.25
N HIS A 126 -3.23 -4.10 12.27
CA HIS A 126 -2.64 -4.08 10.93
C HIS A 126 -1.21 -3.52 10.92
N VAL A 127 -0.93 -2.49 11.73
CA VAL A 127 0.43 -1.94 11.90
C VAL A 127 1.37 -3.01 12.47
N ILE A 128 0.93 -3.72 13.51
CA ILE A 128 1.72 -4.77 14.18
C ILE A 128 1.97 -5.94 13.21
N ASN A 129 0.94 -6.38 12.49
CA ASN A 129 1.01 -7.50 11.56
C ASN A 129 1.85 -7.19 10.31
N SER A 130 2.13 -5.92 10.04
CA SER A 130 2.99 -5.50 8.91
C SER A 130 4.46 -5.89 9.11
N GLY A 131 4.82 -6.37 10.31
CA GLY A 131 6.13 -6.94 10.59
C GLY A 131 7.18 -5.90 10.96
N ASN A 132 8.45 -6.28 10.79
CA ASN A 132 9.59 -5.44 11.16
C ASN A 132 9.84 -4.35 10.12
N LEU A 133 10.27 -3.18 10.59
CA LEU A 133 10.82 -2.13 9.74
C LEU A 133 12.30 -2.43 9.48
N TYR A 134 12.69 -2.44 8.22
CA TYR A 134 14.07 -2.59 7.79
C TYR A 134 14.52 -1.29 7.13
N LYS A 135 15.71 -0.81 7.51
CA LYS A 135 16.32 0.39 6.91
C LYS A 135 17.41 0.00 5.92
N THR A 136 17.48 0.69 4.79
CA THR A 136 18.53 0.52 3.80
C THR A 136 18.77 1.81 3.01
N ASP A 137 19.92 1.86 2.33
CA ASP A 137 20.27 2.96 1.45
C ASP A 137 20.15 2.50 0.00
N ILE A 138 19.39 3.22 -0.81
CA ILE A 138 19.25 2.96 -2.24
C ILE A 138 19.91 4.08 -3.05
N LYS A 139 20.56 3.70 -4.15
CA LYS A 139 21.08 4.65 -5.12
C LYS A 139 19.98 4.95 -6.15
N THR A 140 19.52 6.20 -6.15
CA THR A 140 18.56 6.72 -7.11
C THR A 140 19.26 7.62 -8.12
N ALA A 141 18.53 8.07 -9.15
CA ALA A 141 19.02 9.10 -10.07
C ALA A 141 19.35 10.43 -9.37
N GLY A 142 18.72 10.69 -8.21
CA GLY A 142 18.93 11.90 -7.40
C GLY A 142 20.02 11.78 -6.34
N GLY A 143 20.69 10.63 -6.21
CA GLY A 143 21.70 10.39 -5.17
C GLY A 143 21.36 9.20 -4.28
N ILE A 144 21.88 9.19 -3.05
CA ILE A 144 21.55 8.15 -2.06
C ILE A 144 20.28 8.56 -1.34
N SER A 145 19.31 7.65 -1.25
CA SER A 145 18.09 7.82 -0.46
C SER A 145 18.06 6.76 0.64
N ASN A 146 17.79 7.20 1.87
CA ASN A 146 17.55 6.31 3.00
C ASN A 146 16.07 5.93 2.98
N ILE A 147 15.78 4.63 2.94
CA ILE A 147 14.43 4.04 2.95
C ILE A 147 14.29 3.00 4.05
#